data_AF-A0A820Z7W6-F1
#
_entry.id   AF-A0A820Z7W6-F1
#
_cell.length_a   1.000
_cell.length_b   1.000
_cell.length_c   1.000
_cell.angle_alpha   90.00
_cell.angle_beta   90.00
_cell.angle_gamma   90.00
#
_symmetry.space_group_name_H-M   'P 1'
#
loop_
_entity.id
_entity.type
_entity.pdbx_description
1 polymer ?
#
loop_
_entity_poly.entity_id
_entity_poly.type
_entity_poly.pdbx_seq_one_letter_code
_entity_poly.pdbx_strand_id
1 'polypeptide(L)'
;QLRPRKQVKTWIDEPVHEQSYLHALRNCVIPFMKATNSKILMTDCVNLNHTLKIRDLLFNNRIELYGSAGYHHQVYGGYPPYSHDCSILDSSMFATLKSDISNEIAINTDLVDSDHILIYMSEIIPQIWKSDKYKNTAKSHIAGYPKRLQTIIDNDGDIITKYI
;
A
#
# COMPACT_ATOMS: atom_id res chain seq x y z
N GLN A 1 -40.24 -0.69 -16.62
CA GLN A 1 -39.63 -1.64 -15.66
C GLN A 1 -38.13 -1.40 -15.62
N LEU A 2 -37.58 -1.01 -14.48
CA LEU A 2 -36.14 -0.91 -14.27
C LEU A 2 -35.56 -2.34 -14.19
N ARG A 3 -34.48 -2.62 -14.90
CA ARG A 3 -33.82 -3.94 -14.86
C ARG A 3 -33.29 -4.20 -13.45
N PRO A 4 -33.31 -5.46 -12.95
CA PRO A 4 -32.70 -5.79 -11.67
C PRO A 4 -31.22 -5.41 -11.69
N ARG A 5 -30.76 -4.63 -10.71
CA ARG A 5 -29.33 -4.38 -10.51
C ARG A 5 -28.68 -5.74 -10.27
N LYS A 6 -27.82 -6.20 -11.21
CA LYS A 6 -26.87 -7.27 -10.91
C LYS A 6 -26.08 -6.81 -9.70
N GLN A 7 -26.13 -7.56 -8.60
CA GLN A 7 -25.21 -7.36 -7.49
C GLN A 7 -23.80 -7.39 -8.09
N VAL A 8 -23.09 -6.27 -8.01
CA VAL A 8 -21.66 -6.24 -8.24
C VAL A 8 -21.08 -7.12 -7.14
N LYS A 9 -20.66 -8.33 -7.51
CA LYS A 9 -19.89 -9.20 -6.62
C LYS A 9 -18.72 -8.34 -6.13
N THR A 10 -18.61 -8.15 -4.82
CA THR A 10 -17.47 -7.46 -4.22
C THR A 10 -16.21 -8.24 -4.56
N TRP A 11 -15.45 -7.77 -5.56
CA TRP A 11 -14.10 -8.27 -5.89
C TRP A 11 -13.08 -7.98 -4.78
N ILE A 12 -13.52 -7.40 -3.65
CA ILE A 12 -12.69 -6.90 -2.56
C ILE A 12 -12.26 -8.03 -1.61
N ASP A 13 -12.92 -9.19 -1.65
CA ASP A 13 -12.67 -10.29 -0.70
C ASP A 13 -11.81 -11.44 -1.27
N GLU A 14 -11.41 -11.38 -2.55
CA GLU A 14 -10.54 -12.41 -3.12
C GLU A 14 -9.08 -12.11 -2.76
N PRO A 15 -8.36 -13.04 -2.09
CA PRO A 15 -6.96 -12.83 -1.75
C PRO A 15 -6.14 -12.64 -3.02
N VAL A 16 -5.22 -11.67 -3.01
CA VAL A 16 -4.28 -11.45 -4.12
C VAL A 16 -3.59 -12.78 -4.45
N HIS A 17 -3.65 -13.22 -5.70
CA HIS A 17 -2.96 -14.42 -6.15
C HIS A 17 -1.44 -14.21 -6.22
N GLU A 18 -0.65 -15.25 -5.89
CA GLU A 18 0.83 -15.25 -5.96
C GLU A 18 1.35 -14.72 -7.31
N GLN A 19 0.67 -15.07 -8.41
CA GLN A 19 1.06 -14.65 -9.75
C GLN A 19 0.94 -13.13 -9.96
N SER A 20 -0.13 -12.51 -9.45
CA SER A 20 -0.34 -11.06 -9.52
C SER A 20 0.68 -10.32 -8.66
N TYR A 21 1.01 -10.86 -7.49
CA TYR A 21 2.04 -10.30 -6.62
C TYR A 21 3.43 -10.38 -7.25
N LEU A 22 3.79 -11.54 -7.82
CA LEU A 22 5.05 -11.71 -8.58
C LEU A 22 5.14 -10.76 -9.77
N HIS A 23 4.02 -10.54 -10.49
CA HIS A 23 3.96 -9.60 -11.59
C HIS A 23 4.25 -8.16 -11.12
N ALA A 24 3.61 -7.73 -10.02
CA ALA A 24 3.85 -6.41 -9.44
C ALA A 24 5.30 -6.23 -8.96
N LEU A 25 5.89 -7.25 -8.33
CA LEU A 25 7.29 -7.20 -7.91
C LEU A 25 8.24 -7.04 -9.10
N ARG A 26 8.06 -7.84 -10.16
CA ARG A 26 8.95 -7.83 -11.34
C ARG A 26 8.85 -6.55 -12.14
N ASN A 27 7.65 -6.03 -12.32
CA ASN A 27 7.40 -4.94 -13.28
C ASN A 27 7.39 -3.56 -12.63
N CYS A 28 7.13 -3.46 -11.33
CA CYS A 28 7.02 -2.18 -10.64
C CYS A 28 8.07 -2.04 -9.54
N VAL A 29 8.10 -2.96 -8.57
CA VAL A 29 8.90 -2.79 -7.34
C VAL A 29 10.40 -2.93 -7.60
N ILE A 30 10.83 -4.03 -8.22
CA ILE A 30 12.26 -4.29 -8.47
C ILE A 30 12.89 -3.22 -9.37
N PRO A 31 12.26 -2.82 -10.50
CA PRO A 31 12.78 -1.72 -11.32
C PRO A 31 12.90 -0.40 -10.54
N PHE A 32 11.88 -0.07 -9.74
CA PHE A 32 11.91 1.13 -8.90
C PHE A 32 13.05 1.08 -7.89
N MET A 33 13.21 -0.03 -7.15
CA MET A 33 14.29 -0.19 -6.17
C MET A 33 15.68 -0.10 -6.80
N LYS A 34 15.86 -0.65 -8.00
CA LYS A 34 17.11 -0.51 -8.76
C LYS A 34 17.36 0.95 -9.15
N ALA A 35 16.33 1.66 -9.60
CA ALA A 35 16.42 3.07 -9.97
C ALA A 35 16.75 3.97 -8.77
N THR A 36 16.27 3.64 -7.57
CA THR A 36 16.53 4.39 -6.33
C THR A 36 17.72 3.88 -5.52
N ASN A 37 18.42 2.84 -6.00
CA ASN A 37 19.48 2.12 -5.27
C ASN A 37 19.03 1.68 -3.86
N SER A 38 17.74 1.37 -3.69
CA SER A 38 17.18 0.89 -2.44
C SER A 38 17.36 -0.62 -2.35
N LYS A 39 17.77 -1.10 -1.17
CA LYS A 39 17.93 -2.54 -0.90
C LYS A 39 16.91 -3.09 0.08
N ILE A 40 16.19 -2.22 0.78
CA ILE A 40 15.21 -2.60 1.80
C ILE A 40 13.83 -2.43 1.19
N LEU A 41 13.07 -3.52 1.14
CA LEU A 41 11.65 -3.53 0.82
C LEU A 41 10.89 -3.75 2.11
N MET A 42 10.09 -2.78 2.54
CA MET A 42 9.20 -2.94 3.68
C MET A 42 7.78 -3.22 3.18
N THR A 43 7.13 -4.25 3.73
CA THR A 43 5.77 -4.62 3.36
C THR A 43 4.98 -5.06 4.58
N ASP A 44 3.66 -4.92 4.53
CA ASP A 44 2.76 -5.53 5.51
C ASP A 44 2.87 -7.07 5.52
N CYS A 45 2.18 -7.70 6.48
CA CYS A 45 2.14 -9.13 6.74
C CYS A 45 1.40 -9.91 5.65
N VAL A 46 1.99 -10.02 4.47
CA VAL A 46 1.43 -10.79 3.35
C VAL A 46 2.00 -12.21 3.36
N ASN A 47 1.15 -13.23 3.48
CA ASN A 47 1.60 -14.65 3.44
C ASN A 47 2.46 -14.98 2.21
N LEU A 48 2.17 -14.33 1.07
CA LEU A 48 2.90 -14.50 -0.18
C LEU A 48 4.39 -14.17 -0.06
N ASN A 49 4.77 -13.23 0.82
CA ASN A 49 6.17 -12.83 1.05
C ASN A 49 7.11 -13.99 1.39
N HIS A 50 6.54 -15.09 1.90
CA HIS A 50 7.30 -16.24 2.41
C HIS A 50 7.30 -17.42 1.46
N THR A 51 6.61 -17.30 0.33
CA THR A 51 6.70 -18.30 -0.74
C THR A 51 8.14 -18.36 -1.26
N LEU A 52 8.61 -19.57 -1.60
CA LEU A 52 9.96 -19.76 -2.13
C LEU A 52 10.22 -18.88 -3.36
N LYS A 53 9.23 -18.77 -4.26
CA LYS A 53 9.35 -17.96 -5.48
C LYS A 53 9.59 -16.49 -5.21
N ILE A 54 8.90 -15.90 -4.22
CA ILE A 54 9.06 -14.48 -3.87
C ILE A 54 10.39 -14.28 -3.14
N ARG A 55 10.73 -15.16 -2.20
CA ARG A 55 12.02 -15.11 -1.49
C ARG A 55 13.21 -15.20 -2.44
N ASP A 56 13.20 -16.16 -3.37
CA ASP A 56 14.24 -16.32 -4.37
C ASP A 56 14.32 -15.11 -5.30
N LEU A 57 13.18 -14.56 -5.72
CA LEU A 57 13.13 -13.38 -6.56
C LEU A 57 13.79 -12.16 -5.88
N LEU A 58 13.46 -11.91 -4.61
CA LEU A 58 14.02 -10.78 -3.85
C LEU A 58 15.51 -11.00 -3.57
N PHE A 59 15.91 -12.21 -3.14
CA PHE A 59 17.30 -12.59 -2.89
C PHE A 59 18.18 -12.41 -4.13
N ASN A 60 17.73 -12.92 -5.29
CA ASN A 60 18.45 -12.79 -6.56
C ASN A 60 18.60 -11.34 -7.03
N ASN A 61 17.73 -10.44 -6.57
CA ASN A 61 17.82 -9.00 -6.83
C ASN A 61 18.52 -8.23 -5.69
N ARG A 62 19.08 -8.92 -4.69
CA ARG A 62 19.75 -8.32 -3.52
C ARG A 62 18.84 -7.36 -2.74
N ILE A 63 17.56 -7.72 -2.66
CA ILE A 63 16.55 -6.98 -1.90
C ILE A 63 16.30 -7.73 -0.59
N GLU A 64 16.50 -7.03 0.51
CA GLU A 64 16.16 -7.47 1.85
C GLU A 64 14.71 -7.12 2.17
N LEU A 65 13.95 -8.10 2.62
CA LEU A 65 12.54 -7.95 2.94
C LEU A 65 12.34 -7.71 4.43
N TYR A 66 11.82 -6.54 4.78
CA TYR A 66 11.33 -6.21 6.11
C TYR A 66 9.80 -6.32 6.11
N GLY A 67 9.32 -7.55 6.24
CA GLY A 67 7.90 -7.89 6.34
C GLY A 67 7.72 -9.12 7.24
N SER A 68 6.53 -9.33 7.80
CA SER A 68 6.24 -10.50 8.65
C SER A 68 5.59 -11.65 7.88
N ALA A 69 5.73 -12.87 8.41
CA ALA A 69 5.10 -14.10 7.91
C ALA A 69 3.65 -14.20 8.37
N GLY A 70 2.82 -13.37 7.75
CA GLY A 70 1.42 -13.29 8.09
C GLY A 70 1.19 -12.74 9.50
N TYR A 71 -0.05 -12.84 9.96
CA TYR A 71 -0.51 -12.27 11.22
C TYR A 71 0.00 -13.00 12.48
N HIS A 72 0.79 -14.07 12.32
CA HIS A 72 1.14 -14.98 13.42
C HIS A 72 2.62 -15.35 13.51
N HIS A 73 3.48 -14.95 12.56
CA HIS A 73 4.92 -15.25 12.62
C HIS A 73 5.77 -14.00 12.39
N GLN A 74 6.18 -13.38 13.50
CA GLN A 74 7.15 -12.29 13.49
C GLN A 74 8.55 -12.84 13.19
N VAL A 75 9.20 -12.30 12.17
CA VAL A 75 10.64 -12.51 11.96
C VAL A 75 11.37 -11.44 12.78
N TYR A 76 12.46 -11.82 13.46
CA TYR A 76 13.28 -10.89 14.24
C TYR A 76 13.73 -9.71 13.35
N GLY A 77 13.39 -8.47 13.74
CA GLY A 77 13.64 -7.26 12.95
C GLY A 77 12.64 -6.95 11.83
N GLY A 78 11.59 -7.77 11.64
CA GLY A 78 10.56 -7.58 10.62
C GLY A 78 9.40 -6.68 11.05
N TYR A 79 8.53 -6.34 10.08
CA TYR A 79 7.32 -5.54 10.28
C TYR A 79 6.34 -6.26 11.25
N PRO A 80 5.92 -5.66 12.38
CA PRO A 80 5.07 -6.36 13.35
C PRO A 80 3.63 -6.57 12.85
N PRO A 81 2.97 -7.70 13.21
CA PRO A 81 1.61 -7.99 12.79
C PRO A 81 0.59 -7.02 13.40
N TYR A 82 -0.43 -6.65 12.62
CA TYR A 82 -1.48 -5.69 12.99
C TYR A 82 -0.99 -4.27 13.32
N SER A 83 0.27 -3.95 13.04
CA SER A 83 0.85 -2.65 13.38
C SER A 83 0.84 -1.71 12.18
N HIS A 84 -0.35 -1.28 11.74
CA HIS A 84 -0.44 -0.26 10.67
C HIS A 84 0.23 1.07 11.06
N ASP A 85 0.31 1.36 12.36
CA ASP A 85 1.04 2.47 12.97
C ASP A 85 2.57 2.36 12.80
N CYS A 86 3.11 1.15 12.64
CA CYS A 86 4.51 0.90 12.30
C CYS A 86 4.82 1.09 10.79
N SER A 87 3.84 1.41 9.95
CA SER A 87 4.08 1.71 8.54
C SER A 87 4.70 3.10 8.36
N ILE A 88 5.77 3.16 7.54
CA ILE A 88 6.34 4.42 7.03
C ILE A 88 5.28 5.16 6.21
N LEU A 89 4.48 4.42 5.44
CA LEU A 89 3.34 4.97 4.72
C LEU A 89 2.13 4.90 5.63
N ASP A 90 1.80 6.04 6.22
CA ASP A 90 0.66 6.20 7.09
C ASP A 90 -0.65 5.82 6.38
N SER A 91 -1.54 5.09 7.07
CA SER A 91 -2.88 4.77 6.57
C SER A 91 -3.67 6.03 6.18
N SER A 92 -3.38 7.17 6.83
CA SER A 92 -3.97 8.47 6.48
C SER A 92 -3.57 8.96 5.08
N MET A 93 -2.41 8.57 4.53
CA MET A 93 -2.01 8.96 3.17
C MET A 93 -2.90 8.29 2.12
N PHE A 94 -3.22 7.00 2.30
CA PHE A 94 -4.16 6.29 1.43
C PHE A 94 -5.60 6.73 1.64
N ALA A 95 -6.00 7.04 2.88
CA ALA A 95 -7.32 7.62 3.16
C ALA A 95 -7.48 9.00 2.48
N THR A 96 -6.45 9.84 2.54
CA THR A 96 -6.40 11.15 1.85
C THR A 96 -6.48 10.98 0.34
N LEU A 97 -5.72 10.03 -0.22
CA LEU A 97 -5.77 9.71 -1.66
C LEU A 97 -7.17 9.28 -2.10
N LYS A 98 -7.80 8.38 -1.35
CA LYS A 98 -9.17 7.96 -1.62
C LYS A 98 -10.13 9.15 -1.60
N SER A 99 -9.99 10.05 -0.63
CA SER A 99 -10.83 11.25 -0.54
C SER A 99 -10.63 12.19 -1.72
N ASP A 100 -9.38 12.45 -2.12
CA ASP A 100 -9.06 13.30 -3.27
C ASP A 100 -9.63 12.71 -4.57
N ILE A 101 -9.46 11.41 -4.82
CA ILE A 101 -10.04 10.72 -5.98
C ILE A 101 -11.56 10.82 -5.97
N SER A 102 -12.19 10.64 -4.81
CA SER A 102 -13.65 10.73 -4.68
C SER A 102 -14.17 12.14 -5.00
N ASN A 103 -13.43 13.18 -4.59
CA ASN A 103 -13.76 14.57 -4.88
C ASN A 103 -13.61 14.87 -6.38
N GLU A 104 -12.53 14.41 -7.02
CA GLU A 104 -12.35 14.57 -8.47
C GLU A 104 -13.48 13.93 -9.26
N ILE A 105 -13.90 12.72 -8.89
CA ILE A 105 -15.04 12.04 -9.52
C ILE A 105 -16.34 12.82 -9.29
N ALA A 106 -16.58 13.33 -8.08
CA ALA A 106 -17.81 14.04 -7.75
C ALA A 106 -17.97 15.37 -8.51
N ILE A 107 -16.86 16.03 -8.88
CA ILE A 107 -16.86 17.31 -9.60
C ILE A 107 -16.98 17.11 -11.12
N ASN A 108 -16.58 15.95 -11.64
CA ASN A 108 -16.68 15.63 -13.07
C ASN A 108 -18.07 15.05 -13.42
N THR A 109 -18.98 15.92 -13.84
CA THR A 109 -20.39 15.59 -14.12
C THR A 109 -20.62 14.75 -15.37
N ASP A 110 -19.62 14.61 -16.23
CA ASP A 110 -19.73 13.91 -17.52
C ASP A 110 -19.51 12.38 -17.40
N LEU A 111 -19.26 11.90 -16.17
CA LEU A 111 -19.07 10.48 -15.86
C LEU A 111 -20.43 9.75 -15.79
N VAL A 112 -20.82 9.13 -16.91
CA VAL A 112 -22.16 8.55 -17.10
C VAL A 112 -22.27 7.04 -16.83
N ASP A 113 -21.17 6.29 -16.80
CA ASP A 113 -21.18 4.83 -16.50
C ASP A 113 -19.89 4.34 -15.84
N SER A 114 -19.86 3.06 -15.47
CA SER A 114 -18.73 2.43 -14.76
C SER A 114 -17.45 2.39 -15.57
N ASP A 115 -17.51 2.24 -16.89
CA ASP A 115 -16.33 2.10 -17.73
C ASP A 115 -15.66 3.47 -17.91
N HIS A 116 -16.47 4.52 -18.10
CA HIS A 116 -15.98 5.90 -18.10
C HIS A 116 -15.34 6.29 -16.76
N ILE A 117 -15.93 5.90 -15.63
CA ILE A 117 -15.33 6.12 -14.31
C ILE A 117 -13.99 5.41 -14.19
N LEU A 118 -13.89 4.14 -14.63
CA LEU A 118 -12.65 3.38 -14.56
C LEU A 118 -11.54 3.96 -15.43
N ILE A 119 -11.85 4.37 -16.66
CA ILE A 119 -10.90 5.04 -17.57
C ILE A 119 -10.43 6.34 -16.92
N TYR A 120 -11.35 7.18 -16.46
CA TYR A 120 -11.02 8.45 -15.81
C TYR A 120 -10.17 8.26 -14.54
N MET A 121 -10.51 7.29 -13.70
CA MET A 121 -9.70 6.93 -12.52
C MET A 121 -8.28 6.51 -12.89
N SER A 122 -8.11 5.74 -13.97
CA SER A 122 -6.79 5.30 -14.44
C SER A 122 -5.89 6.46 -14.87
N GLU A 123 -6.48 7.58 -15.28
CA GLU A 123 -5.77 8.80 -15.71
C GLU A 123 -5.49 9.75 -14.54
N ILE A 124 -6.44 9.94 -13.63
CA ILE A 124 -6.33 10.93 -12.55
C ILE A 124 -5.50 10.41 -11.36
N ILE A 125 -5.57 9.12 -11.04
CA ILE A 125 -4.83 8.54 -9.90
C ILE A 125 -3.33 8.78 -10.03
N PRO A 126 -2.67 8.51 -11.17
CA PRO A 126 -1.24 8.81 -11.33
C PRO A 126 -0.92 10.30 -11.22
N GLN A 127 -1.82 11.19 -11.66
CA GLN A 127 -1.61 12.64 -11.60
C GLN A 127 -1.65 13.14 -10.15
N ILE A 128 -2.68 12.75 -9.40
CA ILE A 128 -2.80 13.07 -7.98
C ILE A 128 -1.60 12.52 -7.21
N TRP A 129 -1.27 11.24 -7.41
CA TRP A 129 -0.19 10.56 -6.70
C TRP A 129 1.19 11.19 -6.94
N LYS A 130 1.43 11.73 -8.15
CA LYS A 130 2.70 12.38 -8.52
C LYS A 130 2.76 13.86 -8.16
N SER A 131 1.70 14.43 -7.59
CA SER A 131 1.67 15.85 -7.21
C SER A 131 2.63 16.16 -6.06
N ASP A 132 3.01 17.45 -5.94
CA ASP A 132 3.86 17.92 -4.84
C ASP A 132 3.22 17.69 -3.47
N LYS A 133 1.89 17.66 -3.38
CA LYS A 133 1.15 17.31 -2.14
C LYS A 133 1.64 15.95 -1.62
N TYR A 134 1.51 14.88 -2.40
CA TYR A 134 1.85 13.52 -1.96
C TYR A 134 3.36 13.30 -1.82
N LYS A 135 4.16 13.98 -2.63
CA LYS A 135 5.63 14.00 -2.46
C LYS A 135 6.03 14.61 -1.11
N ASN A 136 5.42 15.73 -0.72
CA ASN A 136 5.70 16.40 0.55
C ASN A 136 5.13 15.61 1.73
N THR A 137 3.92 15.07 1.61
CA THR A 137 3.33 14.16 2.61
C THR A 137 4.25 12.96 2.87
N ALA A 138 4.71 12.27 1.81
CA ALA A 138 5.64 11.14 1.95
C ALA A 138 6.95 11.53 2.67
N LYS A 139 7.54 12.68 2.32
CA LYS A 139 8.74 13.20 3.00
C LYS A 139 8.48 13.45 4.49
N SER A 140 7.35 14.08 4.83
CA SER A 140 6.97 14.34 6.22
C SER A 140 6.79 13.06 7.02
N HIS A 141 6.16 12.02 6.44
CA HIS A 141 6.02 10.73 7.10
C HIS A 141 7.36 10.04 7.33
N ILE A 142 8.25 10.01 6.33
CA ILE A 142 9.60 9.46 6.47
C ILE A 142 10.37 10.20 7.57
N ALA A 143 10.33 11.53 7.58
CA ALA A 143 11.01 12.33 8.60
C ALA A 143 10.45 12.12 10.01
N GLY A 144 9.13 11.92 10.13
CA GLY A 144 8.46 11.67 11.41
C GLY A 144 8.53 10.22 11.90
N TYR A 145 8.96 9.28 11.05
CA TYR A 145 8.93 7.85 11.34
C TYR A 145 9.74 7.45 12.60
N PRO A 146 10.98 7.94 12.83
CA PRO A 146 11.72 7.60 14.04
C PRO A 146 11.01 8.01 15.33
N LYS A 147 10.38 9.20 15.35
CA LYS A 147 9.61 9.69 16.50
C LYS A 147 8.39 8.82 16.77
N ARG A 148 7.73 8.35 15.70
CA ARG A 148 6.59 7.43 15.80
C ARG A 148 7.00 6.11 16.41
N LEU A 149 8.09 5.51 15.93
CA LEU A 149 8.65 4.29 16.51
C LEU A 149 9.03 4.48 17.98
N GLN A 150 9.67 5.60 18.33
CA GLN A 150 9.98 5.90 19.73
C GLN A 150 8.71 5.99 20.57
N THR A 151 7.65 6.61 20.07
CA THR A 151 6.37 6.69 20.79
C THR A 151 5.77 5.30 21.00
N ILE A 152 5.86 4.40 20.01
CA ILE A 152 5.35 3.02 20.16
C ILE A 152 6.15 2.28 21.25
N ILE A 153 7.48 2.42 21.24
CA ILE A 153 8.36 1.85 22.27
C ILE A 153 8.04 2.41 23.66
N ASP A 154 7.85 3.73 23.78
CA ASP A 154 7.51 4.41 25.04
C ASP A 154 6.12 4.01 25.59
N ASN A 155 5.25 3.44 24.74
CA ASN A 155 3.92 2.94 25.12
C ASN A 155 3.91 1.40 25.18
N ASP A 156 5.06 0.74 25.35
CA ASP A 156 5.17 -0.73 25.46
C ASP A 156 4.51 -1.51 24.30
N GLY A 157 4.39 -0.89 23.12
CA GLY A 157 3.75 -1.49 21.94
C GLY A 157 2.22 -1.36 21.89
N ASP A 158 1.60 -0.62 22.82
CA ASP A 158 0.16 -0.34 22.75
C ASP A 158 -0.19 0.55 21.54
N ILE A 159 -1.38 0.32 20.97
CA ILE A 159 -1.88 1.05 19.82
C ILE A 159 -1.93 2.55 20.13
N ILE A 160 -1.19 3.35 19.37
CA ILE A 160 -1.27 4.81 19.46
C ILE A 160 -2.56 5.28 18.79
N THR A 161 -3.65 5.33 19.55
CA THR A 161 -4.97 5.80 19.08
C THR A 161 -5.05 7.31 18.78
N LYS A 162 -3.98 8.08 19.04
CA LYS A 162 -3.97 9.55 18.85
C LYS A 162 -3.74 10.03 17.41
N TYR A 163 -3.54 9.13 16.44
CA TYR A 163 -3.21 9.49 15.05
C TYR A 163 -4.18 8.93 13.99
N ILE A 164 -5.36 8.43 14.40
CA ILE A 164 -6.45 8.05 13.48
C ILE A 164 -7.42 9.22 13.31
#